data_AF-A0A2W6YWJ2-F1
#
_entry.id   AF-A0A2W6YWJ2-F1
#
_cell.length_a   1.000
_cell.length_b   1.000
_cell.length_c   1.000
_cell.angle_alpha   90.00
_cell.angle_beta   90.00
_cell.angle_gamma   90.00
#
_symmetry.space_group_name_H-M   'P 1'
#
loop_
_entity.id
_entity.type
_entity.pdbx_description
1 polymer ?
#
loop_
_entity_poly.entity_id
_entity_poly.type
_entity_poly.pdbx_seq_one_letter_code
_entity_poly.pdbx_strand_id
1 'polypeptide(L)'
;MSQGLNFANQNLCDRSFKGKNLVGADFSGADIRGCDFCYSKLKDANFTNVVTGKSQRQKINFSILSFVMALMFAGTVMITSIMLIAFAIIFIFGATIVNRDVVYGVAIMAVIVFAVGFAITFTGSFTISGTKGVGVAITISMITAFAAGLFGSNLAKLLVSGAFNAIANTSRTNPLAALLVFLAIEPLQIFGSLYLFRLAINVLRTSTGTKFRYADLTNASFRNANLTSCDFSSATIRDVNWQKSQISRCKMPSNFDS
;
A
#
# COMPACT_ATOMS: atom_id res chain seq x y z
N MET A 1 -31.37 27.93 -20.60
CA MET A 1 -29.99 27.91 -21.12
C MET A 1 -29.05 27.59 -19.97
N SER A 2 -28.69 26.31 -19.77
CA SER A 2 -27.60 25.99 -18.84
C SER A 2 -26.30 26.45 -19.50
N GLN A 3 -25.64 27.46 -18.95
CA GLN A 3 -24.31 27.82 -19.42
C GLN A 3 -23.42 26.57 -19.32
N GLY A 4 -22.85 26.14 -20.44
CA GLY A 4 -21.91 25.02 -20.46
C GLY A 4 -20.72 25.37 -19.57
N LEU A 5 -20.42 24.53 -18.59
CA LEU A 5 -19.27 24.73 -17.70
C LEU A 5 -17.99 24.51 -18.49
N ASN A 6 -17.12 25.52 -18.55
CA ASN A 6 -15.87 25.44 -19.29
C ASN A 6 -14.69 25.14 -18.35
N PHE A 7 -14.08 23.97 -18.54
CA PHE A 7 -12.89 23.48 -17.87
C PHE A 7 -11.75 23.18 -18.87
N ALA A 8 -11.85 23.65 -20.11
CA ALA A 8 -10.88 23.35 -21.15
C ALA A 8 -9.47 23.82 -20.76
N ASN A 9 -8.46 22.98 -21.05
CA ASN A 9 -7.04 23.20 -20.77
C ASN A 9 -6.68 23.47 -19.30
N GLN A 10 -7.58 23.18 -18.35
CA GLN A 10 -7.31 23.38 -16.92
C GLN A 10 -6.59 22.19 -16.31
N ASN A 11 -5.75 22.46 -15.31
CA ASN A 11 -5.23 21.44 -14.42
C ASN A 11 -6.23 21.16 -13.30
N LEU A 12 -6.94 20.03 -13.41
CA LEU A 12 -7.96 19.61 -12.46
C LEU A 12 -7.49 18.43 -11.60
N CYS A 13 -6.19 18.10 -11.59
CA CYS A 13 -5.66 16.94 -10.89
C CYS A 13 -6.21 16.82 -9.46
N ASP A 14 -6.60 15.58 -9.09
CA ASP A 14 -7.12 15.23 -7.76
C ASP A 14 -8.39 15.98 -7.30
N ARG A 15 -9.10 16.67 -8.20
CA ARG A 15 -10.37 17.33 -7.84
C ARG A 15 -11.54 16.35 -7.80
N SER A 16 -12.47 16.63 -6.90
CA SER A 16 -13.73 15.89 -6.81
C SER A 16 -14.86 16.63 -7.53
N PHE A 17 -15.48 15.92 -8.47
CA PHE A 17 -16.69 16.25 -9.19
C PHE A 17 -17.83 15.28 -8.86
N LYS A 18 -17.68 14.52 -7.78
CA LYS A 18 -18.64 13.48 -7.36
C LYS A 18 -20.05 14.05 -7.22
N GLY A 19 -21.02 13.42 -7.87
CA GLY A 19 -22.44 13.79 -7.81
C GLY A 19 -22.80 15.11 -8.51
N LYS A 20 -21.86 15.79 -9.17
CA LYS A 20 -22.13 17.09 -9.81
C LYS A 20 -22.90 16.92 -11.11
N ASN A 21 -23.74 17.92 -11.41
CA ASN A 21 -24.34 18.08 -12.72
C ASN A 21 -23.37 18.83 -13.64
N LEU A 22 -22.80 18.12 -14.60
CA LEU A 22 -21.78 18.58 -15.55
C LEU A 22 -22.22 18.32 -16.99
N VAL A 23 -23.54 18.33 -17.23
CA VAL A 23 -24.11 18.12 -18.55
C VAL A 23 -23.63 19.21 -19.51
N GLY A 24 -23.10 18.81 -20.66
CA GLY A 24 -22.53 19.72 -21.66
C GLY A 24 -21.25 20.44 -21.22
N ALA A 25 -20.58 20.00 -20.14
CA ALA A 25 -19.33 20.63 -19.70
C ALA A 25 -18.18 20.32 -20.66
N ASP A 26 -17.30 21.31 -20.86
CA ASP A 26 -16.12 21.18 -21.71
C ASP A 26 -14.86 20.94 -20.88
N PHE A 27 -14.30 19.73 -20.95
CA PHE A 27 -13.03 19.32 -20.34
C PHE A 27 -11.92 19.14 -21.39
N SER A 28 -12.08 19.71 -22.59
CA SER A 28 -11.14 19.48 -23.68
C SER A 28 -9.72 19.93 -23.32
N GLY A 29 -8.73 19.06 -23.54
CA GLY A 29 -7.33 19.32 -23.19
C GLY A 29 -7.03 19.43 -21.69
N ALA A 30 -8.00 19.18 -20.81
CA ALA A 30 -7.79 19.26 -19.37
C ALA A 30 -6.92 18.10 -18.84
N ASP A 31 -6.24 18.34 -17.73
CA ASP A 31 -5.57 17.30 -16.95
C ASP A 31 -6.47 16.85 -15.80
N ILE A 32 -7.09 15.68 -15.93
CA ILE A 32 -8.04 15.13 -14.96
C ILE A 32 -7.49 13.91 -14.21
N ARG A 33 -6.15 13.78 -14.14
CA ARG A 33 -5.50 12.70 -13.40
C ARG A 33 -5.94 12.73 -11.94
N GLY A 34 -6.41 11.60 -11.44
CA GLY A 34 -6.86 11.44 -10.06
C GLY A 34 -8.21 12.06 -9.73
N CYS A 35 -8.93 12.64 -10.71
CA CYS A 35 -10.26 13.18 -10.47
C CYS A 35 -11.30 12.11 -10.11
N ASP A 36 -12.27 12.51 -9.29
CA ASP A 36 -13.42 11.70 -8.92
C ASP A 36 -14.71 12.24 -9.56
N PHE A 37 -15.23 11.56 -10.58
CA PHE A 37 -16.49 11.84 -11.25
C PHE A 37 -17.60 10.87 -10.85
N CYS A 38 -17.47 10.12 -9.74
CA CYS A 38 -18.47 9.13 -9.37
C CYS A 38 -19.86 9.76 -9.21
N TYR A 39 -20.91 9.11 -9.71
CA TYR A 39 -22.30 9.58 -9.66
C TYR A 39 -22.57 10.93 -10.34
N SER A 40 -21.63 11.47 -11.12
CA SER A 40 -21.83 12.74 -11.83
C SER A 40 -22.67 12.56 -13.09
N LYS A 41 -23.38 13.63 -13.49
CA LYS A 41 -24.07 13.68 -14.78
C LYS A 41 -23.14 14.35 -15.79
N LEU A 42 -22.64 13.58 -16.75
CA LEU A 42 -21.67 14.00 -17.77
C LEU A 42 -22.24 13.82 -19.18
N LYS A 43 -23.57 13.81 -19.30
CA LYS A 43 -24.24 13.74 -20.60
C LYS A 43 -23.77 14.90 -21.49
N ASP A 44 -23.46 14.62 -22.75
CA ASP A 44 -22.99 15.60 -23.74
C ASP A 44 -21.67 16.30 -23.36
N ALA A 45 -20.90 15.79 -22.38
CA ALA A 45 -19.65 16.40 -21.95
C ALA A 45 -18.50 16.13 -22.94
N ASN A 46 -17.62 17.11 -23.10
CA ASN A 46 -16.48 17.03 -24.03
C ASN A 46 -15.17 16.72 -23.27
N PHE A 47 -14.62 15.53 -23.46
CA PHE A 47 -13.32 15.08 -22.95
C PHE A 47 -12.27 14.90 -24.06
N THR A 48 -12.40 15.65 -25.16
CA THR A 48 -11.45 15.57 -26.28
C THR A 48 -10.03 15.97 -25.84
N ASN A 49 -9.00 15.22 -26.23
CA ASN A 49 -7.59 15.48 -25.84
C ASN A 49 -7.31 15.46 -24.33
N VAL A 50 -8.20 14.89 -23.51
CA VAL A 50 -7.99 14.89 -22.05
C VAL A 50 -6.86 13.93 -21.66
N VAL A 51 -6.11 14.30 -20.61
CA VAL A 51 -5.11 13.43 -19.98
C VAL A 51 -5.68 12.85 -18.69
N THR A 52 -5.73 11.52 -18.59
CA THR A 52 -6.27 10.83 -17.42
C THR A 52 -5.27 9.86 -16.80
N GLY A 53 -5.62 9.33 -15.63
CA GLY A 53 -4.85 8.32 -14.91
C GLY A 53 -4.41 8.76 -13.54
N LYS A 54 -3.33 8.16 -13.03
CA LYS A 54 -2.90 8.39 -11.64
C LYS A 54 -2.20 9.74 -11.54
N SER A 55 -2.66 10.59 -10.63
CA SER A 55 -1.98 11.83 -10.29
C SER A 55 -0.64 11.54 -9.59
N GLN A 56 0.25 12.54 -9.54
CA GLN A 56 1.51 12.40 -8.82
C GLN A 56 1.29 12.17 -7.33
N ARG A 57 0.29 12.83 -6.74
CA ARG A 57 -0.07 12.67 -5.33
C ARG A 57 -0.57 11.25 -5.04
N GLN A 58 -1.42 10.70 -5.90
CA GLN A 58 -1.89 9.31 -5.78
C GLN A 58 -0.71 8.32 -5.88
N LYS A 59 0.21 8.52 -6.83
CA LYS A 59 1.41 7.68 -6.94
C LYS A 59 2.26 7.71 -5.66
N ILE A 60 2.48 8.88 -5.08
CA ILE A 60 3.21 9.03 -3.82
C ILE A 60 2.47 8.32 -2.67
N ASN A 61 1.17 8.54 -2.52
CA ASN A 61 0.38 7.90 -1.46
C ASN A 61 0.42 6.36 -1.57
N PHE A 62 0.34 5.83 -2.78
CA PHE A 62 0.47 4.39 -3.03
C PHE A 62 1.89 3.87 -2.74
N SER A 63 2.92 4.66 -3.07
CA SER A 63 4.30 4.32 -2.74
C SER A 63 4.52 4.28 -1.21
N ILE A 64 4.00 5.27 -0.48
CA ILE A 64 4.06 5.32 0.99
C ILE A 64 3.31 4.14 1.59
N LEU A 65 2.08 3.85 1.13
CA LEU A 65 1.31 2.70 1.61
C LEU A 65 2.06 1.39 1.39
N SER A 66 2.64 1.18 0.21
CA SER A 66 3.45 0.01 -0.09
C SER A 66 4.66 -0.11 0.84
N PHE A 67 5.30 1.01 1.14
CA PHE A 67 6.48 1.05 2.00
C PHE A 67 6.13 0.72 3.46
N VAL A 68 5.06 1.31 3.99
CA VAL A 68 4.56 1.01 5.34
C VAL A 68 4.18 -0.46 5.47
N MET A 69 3.49 -1.02 4.47
CA MET A 69 3.10 -2.45 4.48
C MET A 69 4.32 -3.38 4.42
N ALA A 70 5.36 -3.01 3.67
CA ALA A 70 6.62 -3.75 3.65
C ALA A 70 7.33 -3.70 5.02
N LEU A 71 7.35 -2.54 5.68
CA LEU A 71 7.91 -2.40 7.03
C LEU A 71 7.14 -3.22 8.06
N MET A 72 5.81 -3.23 7.99
CA MET A 72 4.98 -4.05 8.88
C MET A 72 5.28 -5.54 8.71
N PHE A 73 5.32 -6.03 7.46
CA PHE A 73 5.64 -7.43 7.17
C PHE A 73 7.05 -7.81 7.63
N ALA A 74 8.04 -6.95 7.37
CA ALA A 74 9.41 -7.18 7.79
C ALA A 74 9.55 -7.18 9.32
N GLY A 75 8.86 -6.26 10.01
CA GLY A 75 8.78 -6.22 11.47
C GLY A 75 8.12 -7.44 12.09
N THR A 76 7.08 -8.00 11.46
CA THR A 76 6.46 -9.25 11.94
C THR A 76 7.40 -10.44 11.81
N VAL A 77 8.08 -10.59 10.67
CA VAL A 77 9.08 -11.68 10.46
C VAL A 77 10.23 -11.57 11.47
N MET A 78 10.55 -10.36 11.87
CA MET A 78 11.55 -10.09 12.88
C MET A 78 11.17 -10.51 14.28
N ILE A 79 9.95 -10.17 14.69
CA ILE A 79 9.45 -10.54 16.00
C ILE A 79 9.33 -12.07 16.09
N THR A 80 8.83 -12.72 15.04
CA THR A 80 8.68 -14.19 14.99
C THR A 80 10.03 -14.91 15.05
N SER A 81 11.03 -14.43 14.31
CA SER A 81 12.38 -15.01 14.38
C SER A 81 13.03 -14.84 15.76
N ILE A 82 12.85 -13.69 16.43
CA ILE A 82 13.29 -13.49 17.82
C ILE A 82 12.59 -14.46 18.77
N MET A 83 11.26 -14.59 18.65
CA MET A 83 10.47 -15.49 19.49
C MET A 83 10.87 -16.95 19.30
N LEU A 84 11.12 -17.38 18.06
CA LEU A 84 11.60 -18.72 17.74
C LEU A 84 12.96 -19.01 18.39
N ILE A 85 13.93 -18.10 18.25
CA ILE A 85 15.26 -18.28 18.82
C ILE A 85 15.17 -18.30 20.35
N ALA A 86 14.40 -17.38 20.95
CA ALA A 86 14.20 -17.32 22.40
C ALA A 86 13.52 -18.60 22.93
N PHE A 87 12.47 -19.08 22.24
CA PHE A 87 11.78 -20.32 22.58
C PHE A 87 12.71 -21.53 22.49
N ALA A 88 13.49 -21.65 21.42
CA ALA A 88 14.45 -22.75 21.23
C ALA A 88 15.49 -22.80 22.35
N ILE A 89 16.03 -21.64 22.75
CA ILE A 89 17.00 -21.55 23.86
C ILE A 89 16.36 -22.01 25.18
N ILE A 90 15.15 -21.54 25.50
CA ILE A 90 14.43 -21.94 26.71
C ILE A 90 14.11 -23.44 26.69
N PHE A 91 13.70 -23.97 25.54
CA PHE A 91 13.32 -25.36 25.39
C PHE A 91 14.51 -26.32 25.53
N ILE A 92 15.66 -25.97 24.95
CA ILE A 92 16.89 -26.80 24.98
C ILE A 92 17.58 -26.74 26.34
N PHE A 93 17.76 -25.54 26.89
CA PHE A 93 18.55 -25.34 28.12
C PHE A 93 17.69 -25.34 29.39
N GLY A 94 16.37 -25.29 29.27
CA GLY A 94 15.43 -25.23 30.39
C GLY A 94 15.24 -23.81 30.93
N ALA A 95 13.99 -23.47 31.26
CA ALA A 95 13.56 -22.14 31.73
C ALA A 95 14.11 -21.73 33.12
N THR A 96 14.83 -22.62 33.80
CA THR A 96 15.47 -22.38 35.10
C THR A 96 16.91 -21.91 34.97
N ILE A 97 17.56 -22.19 33.83
CA ILE A 97 18.98 -21.84 33.56
C ILE A 97 19.07 -20.55 32.74
N VAL A 98 18.07 -20.29 31.88
CA VAL A 98 18.08 -19.13 30.99
C VAL A 98 17.64 -17.86 31.72
N ASN A 99 18.62 -16.99 32.02
CA ASN A 99 18.37 -15.66 32.58
C ASN A 99 17.71 -14.71 31.56
N ARG A 100 16.88 -13.79 32.06
CA ARG A 100 16.16 -12.79 31.24
C ARG A 100 17.10 -11.93 30.39
N ASP A 101 18.30 -11.67 30.89
CA ASP A 101 19.32 -10.87 30.21
C ASP A 101 19.87 -11.55 28.95
N VAL A 102 19.98 -12.87 28.93
CA VAL A 102 20.41 -13.65 27.76
C VAL A 102 19.39 -13.48 26.63
N VAL A 103 18.10 -13.53 26.98
CA VAL A 103 17.00 -13.41 26.03
C VAL A 103 16.90 -12.00 25.47
N TYR A 104 17.08 -10.98 26.32
CA TYR A 104 17.18 -9.60 25.86
C TYR A 104 18.40 -9.37 24.96
N GLY A 105 19.55 -9.97 25.26
CA GLY A 105 20.74 -9.92 24.41
C GLY A 105 20.48 -10.50 23.01
N VAL A 106 19.84 -11.67 22.93
CA VAL A 106 19.44 -12.29 21.66
C VAL A 106 18.46 -11.41 20.87
N ALA A 107 17.44 -10.85 21.54
CA ALA A 107 16.48 -9.95 20.90
C ALA A 107 17.15 -8.68 20.35
N ILE A 108 18.07 -8.08 21.09
CA ILE A 108 18.84 -6.90 20.65
C ILE A 108 19.70 -7.25 19.44
N MET A 109 20.43 -8.38 19.48
CA MET A 109 21.28 -8.81 18.36
C MET A 109 20.48 -9.08 17.09
N ALA A 110 19.32 -9.73 17.20
CA ALA A 110 18.45 -9.94 16.06
C ALA A 110 17.98 -8.61 15.46
N VAL A 111 17.49 -7.66 16.29
CA VAL A 111 17.08 -6.32 15.83
C VAL A 111 18.22 -5.61 15.09
N ILE A 112 19.45 -5.70 15.59
CA ILE A 112 20.63 -5.12 14.94
C ILE A 112 20.89 -5.78 13.58
N VAL A 113 20.93 -7.13 13.52
CA VAL A 113 21.18 -7.88 12.27
C VAL A 113 20.16 -7.51 11.20
N PHE A 114 18.90 -7.34 11.57
CA PHE A 114 17.87 -6.90 10.64
C PHE A 114 17.93 -5.44 10.27
N ALA A 115 18.18 -4.53 11.21
CA ALA A 115 18.34 -3.12 10.90
C ALA A 115 19.48 -2.93 9.88
N VAL A 116 20.58 -3.68 10.05
CA VAL A 116 21.70 -3.72 9.12
C VAL A 116 21.31 -4.37 7.79
N GLY A 117 20.69 -5.55 7.80
CA GLY A 117 20.26 -6.24 6.57
C GLY A 117 19.23 -5.45 5.76
N PHE A 118 18.29 -4.80 6.44
CA PHE A 118 17.31 -3.89 5.85
C PHE A 118 18.00 -2.65 5.27
N ALA A 119 18.93 -2.02 5.99
CA ALA A 119 19.67 -0.88 5.46
C ALA A 119 20.48 -1.25 4.20
N ILE A 120 21.12 -2.42 4.18
CA ILE A 120 21.86 -2.92 3.01
C ILE A 120 20.93 -3.13 1.81
N THR A 121 19.85 -3.88 1.99
CA THR A 121 18.90 -4.19 0.91
C THR A 121 18.14 -2.96 0.42
N PHE A 122 17.76 -2.06 1.33
CA PHE A 122 17.09 -0.81 1.00
C PHE A 122 18.00 0.14 0.23
N THR A 123 19.23 0.39 0.70
CA THR A 123 20.19 1.24 0.00
C THR A 123 20.61 0.62 -1.34
N GLY A 124 20.77 -0.70 -1.41
CA GLY A 124 21.04 -1.43 -2.66
C GLY A 124 19.92 -1.35 -3.70
N SER A 125 18.66 -1.16 -3.27
CA SER A 125 17.53 -0.99 -4.19
C SER A 125 17.51 0.41 -4.85
N PHE A 126 18.09 1.42 -4.19
CA PHE A 126 18.15 2.80 -4.70
C PHE A 126 19.43 3.12 -5.48
N THR A 127 20.54 2.40 -5.25
CA THR A 127 21.74 2.50 -6.10
C THR A 127 21.46 2.10 -7.54
N ILE A 128 20.47 1.22 -7.76
CA ILE A 128 19.99 0.81 -9.09
C ILE A 128 19.15 1.93 -9.77
N SER A 129 18.66 2.93 -9.02
CA SER A 129 17.74 3.97 -9.51
C SER A 129 18.41 5.32 -9.86
N GLY A 130 19.74 5.45 -9.71
CA GLY A 130 20.52 6.64 -10.08
C GLY A 130 20.91 7.57 -8.91
N THR A 131 21.87 8.47 -9.16
CA THR A 131 22.65 9.20 -8.13
C THR A 131 21.83 10.12 -7.21
N LYS A 132 20.68 10.64 -7.66
CA LYS A 132 19.77 11.46 -6.81
C LYS A 132 18.94 10.62 -5.83
N GLY A 133 18.70 9.35 -6.11
CA GLY A 133 17.96 8.42 -5.24
C GLY A 133 18.79 7.92 -4.06
N VAL A 134 20.12 7.85 -4.22
CA VAL A 134 21.05 7.34 -3.21
C VAL A 134 21.08 8.22 -1.96
N GLY A 135 21.11 9.55 -2.10
CA GLY A 135 21.13 10.46 -0.95
C GLY A 135 19.85 10.38 -0.09
N VAL A 136 18.69 10.25 -0.74
CA VAL A 136 17.41 10.08 -0.05
C VAL A 136 17.34 8.70 0.63
N ALA A 137 17.84 7.65 -0.02
CA ALA A 137 17.86 6.30 0.53
C ALA A 137 18.78 6.16 1.75
N ILE A 138 19.96 6.80 1.73
CA ILE A 138 20.87 6.84 2.89
C ILE A 138 20.19 7.55 4.07
N THR A 139 19.50 8.66 3.80
CA THR A 139 18.83 9.42 4.86
C THR A 139 17.67 8.62 5.46
N ILE A 140 16.85 7.97 4.63
CA ILE A 140 15.74 7.10 5.08
C ILE A 140 16.28 5.86 5.81
N SER A 141 17.34 5.21 5.32
CA SER A 141 17.94 4.05 6.00
C SER A 141 18.56 4.44 7.34
N MET A 142 19.19 5.60 7.46
CA MET A 142 19.66 6.15 8.74
C MET A 142 18.51 6.45 9.70
N ILE A 143 17.43 7.09 9.24
CA ILE A 143 16.23 7.34 10.07
C ILE A 143 15.57 6.02 10.48
N THR A 144 15.51 5.03 9.60
CA THR A 144 14.90 3.72 9.88
C THR A 144 15.76 2.91 10.83
N ALA A 145 17.09 2.92 10.68
CA ALA A 145 18.03 2.30 11.61
C ALA A 145 17.99 2.98 12.99
N PHE A 146 17.88 4.32 13.01
CA PHE A 146 17.74 5.10 14.24
C PHE A 146 16.39 4.85 14.94
N ALA A 147 15.29 4.82 14.18
CA ALA A 147 13.96 4.49 14.70
C ALA A 147 13.87 3.02 15.17
N ALA A 148 14.49 2.08 14.47
CA ALA A 148 14.61 0.69 14.92
C ALA A 148 15.47 0.56 16.19
N GLY A 149 16.49 1.39 16.37
CA GLY A 149 17.29 1.44 17.61
C GLY A 149 16.52 2.04 18.80
N LEU A 150 15.83 3.17 18.59
CA LEU A 150 15.14 3.92 19.66
C LEU A 150 13.77 3.31 20.04
N PHE A 151 12.97 2.89 19.04
CA PHE A 151 11.68 2.24 19.26
C PHE A 151 11.82 0.72 19.41
N GLY A 152 12.72 0.07 18.65
CA GLY A 152 12.87 -1.38 18.69
C GLY A 152 13.41 -1.90 20.01
N SER A 153 14.31 -1.19 20.70
CA SER A 153 14.81 -1.67 22.00
C SER A 153 13.76 -1.66 23.11
N ASN A 154 12.92 -0.62 23.18
CA ASN A 154 11.87 -0.51 24.20
C ASN A 154 10.58 -1.27 23.82
N LEU A 155 10.18 -1.23 22.55
CA LEU A 155 9.01 -1.97 22.05
C LEU A 155 9.30 -3.47 21.95
N ALA A 156 10.51 -3.89 21.54
CA ALA A 156 10.88 -5.31 21.62
C ALA A 156 10.96 -5.74 23.08
N LYS A 157 11.51 -4.95 24.01
CA LYS A 157 11.43 -5.30 25.45
C LYS A 157 9.99 -5.45 25.93
N LEU A 158 9.06 -4.60 25.51
CA LEU A 158 7.64 -4.67 25.91
C LEU A 158 6.90 -5.87 25.27
N LEU A 159 6.98 -6.04 23.94
CA LEU A 159 6.34 -7.14 23.20
C LEU A 159 6.98 -8.49 23.53
N VAL A 160 8.31 -8.53 23.61
CA VAL A 160 9.05 -9.73 24.01
C VAL A 160 8.78 -10.05 25.47
N SER A 161 8.77 -9.09 26.40
CA SER A 161 8.51 -9.40 27.82
C SER A 161 7.12 -9.98 28.08
N GLY A 162 6.08 -9.54 27.37
CA GLY A 162 4.71 -10.04 27.55
C GLY A 162 4.56 -11.50 27.09
N ALA A 163 4.94 -11.78 25.84
CA ALA A 163 4.90 -13.13 25.29
C ALA A 163 5.95 -14.05 25.93
N PHE A 164 7.14 -13.54 26.25
CA PHE A 164 8.17 -14.28 26.99
C PHE A 164 7.67 -14.69 28.38
N ASN A 165 7.01 -13.82 29.14
CA ASN A 165 6.48 -14.21 30.44
C ASN A 165 5.40 -15.30 30.33
N ALA A 166 4.53 -15.21 29.32
CA ALA A 166 3.52 -16.24 29.07
C ALA A 166 4.18 -17.59 28.73
N ILE A 167 5.12 -17.59 27.78
CA ILE A 167 5.84 -18.79 27.32
C ILE A 167 6.74 -19.36 28.42
N ALA A 168 7.48 -18.53 29.15
CA ALA A 168 8.39 -18.97 30.21
C ALA A 168 7.64 -19.55 31.41
N ASN A 169 6.50 -18.96 31.80
CA ASN A 169 5.68 -19.50 32.89
C ASN A 169 5.02 -20.83 32.50
N THR A 170 4.51 -20.95 31.27
CA THR A 170 3.95 -22.22 30.78
C THR A 170 5.05 -23.26 30.53
N SER A 171 6.24 -22.87 30.08
CA SER A 171 7.38 -23.79 29.88
C SER A 171 7.89 -24.37 31.19
N ARG A 172 7.83 -23.61 32.30
CA ARG A 172 8.19 -24.09 33.65
C ARG A 172 7.21 -25.15 34.19
N THR A 173 5.94 -25.09 33.82
CA THR A 173 4.90 -25.99 34.35
C THR A 173 4.60 -27.15 33.39
N ASN A 174 4.54 -26.90 32.09
CA ASN A 174 4.26 -27.89 31.06
C ASN A 174 4.90 -27.50 29.70
N PRO A 175 6.09 -28.02 29.38
CA PRO A 175 6.83 -27.64 28.17
C PRO A 175 6.12 -28.05 26.87
N LEU A 176 5.32 -29.13 26.89
CA LEU A 176 4.51 -29.54 25.74
C LEU A 176 3.36 -28.55 25.48
N ALA A 177 2.72 -28.04 26.53
CA ALA A 177 1.69 -27.01 26.39
C ALA A 177 2.28 -25.69 25.84
N ALA A 178 3.49 -25.31 26.27
CA ALA A 178 4.19 -24.14 25.75
C ALA A 178 4.53 -24.29 24.26
N LEU A 179 4.96 -25.48 23.83
CA LEU A 179 5.24 -25.79 22.43
C LEU A 179 3.96 -25.70 21.57
N LEU A 180 2.84 -26.25 22.04
CA LEU A 180 1.58 -26.20 21.31
C LEU A 180 1.04 -24.77 21.17
N VAL A 181 1.16 -23.94 22.21
CA VAL A 181 0.77 -22.52 22.16
C VAL A 181 1.66 -21.75 21.19
N PHE A 182 2.97 -21.99 21.20
CA PHE A 182 3.92 -21.38 20.27
C PHE A 182 3.61 -21.77 18.81
N LEU A 183 3.44 -23.06 18.55
CA LEU A 183 3.09 -23.59 17.21
C LEU A 183 1.72 -23.12 16.71
N ALA A 184 0.80 -22.72 17.60
CA ALA A 184 -0.48 -22.15 17.20
C ALA A 184 -0.40 -20.65 16.86
N ILE A 185 0.45 -19.89 17.55
CA ILE A 185 0.53 -18.42 17.42
C ILE A 185 1.42 -17.99 16.25
N GLU A 186 2.56 -18.66 16.06
CA GLU A 186 3.55 -18.29 15.04
C GLU A 186 3.02 -18.33 13.60
N PRO A 187 2.31 -19.40 13.17
CA PRO A 187 1.72 -19.43 11.84
C PRO A 187 0.69 -18.32 11.65
N LEU A 188 -0.11 -18.00 12.67
CA LEU A 188 -1.16 -16.98 12.58
C LEU A 188 -0.58 -15.59 12.31
N GLN A 189 0.56 -15.26 12.93
CA GLN A 189 1.24 -13.98 12.71
C GLN A 189 1.88 -13.89 11.31
N ILE A 190 2.52 -14.97 10.86
CA ILE A 190 3.17 -15.02 9.53
C ILE A 190 2.12 -15.03 8.41
N PHE A 191 1.12 -15.92 8.49
CA PHE A 191 0.07 -16.01 7.47
C PHE A 191 -0.83 -14.78 7.48
N GLY A 192 -1.15 -14.22 8.66
CA GLY A 192 -1.93 -12.99 8.78
C GLY A 192 -1.23 -11.79 8.15
N SER A 193 0.06 -11.59 8.44
CA SER A 193 0.85 -10.50 7.84
C SER A 193 1.06 -10.69 6.34
N LEU A 194 1.30 -11.92 5.88
CA LEU A 194 1.42 -12.25 4.45
C LEU A 194 0.10 -11.99 3.70
N TYR A 195 -1.04 -12.33 4.31
CA TYR A 195 -2.36 -12.05 3.75
C TYR A 195 -2.59 -10.54 3.61
N LEU A 196 -2.32 -9.76 4.66
CA LEU A 196 -2.44 -8.29 4.63
C LEU A 196 -1.49 -7.66 3.60
N PHE A 197 -0.27 -8.17 3.49
CA PHE A 197 0.70 -7.71 2.49
C PHE A 197 0.21 -8.00 1.06
N ARG A 198 -0.28 -9.22 0.79
CA ARG A 198 -0.90 -9.56 -0.50
C ARG A 198 -2.12 -8.68 -0.79
N LEU A 199 -2.96 -8.43 0.20
CA LEU A 199 -4.13 -7.56 0.08
C LEU A 199 -3.70 -6.13 -0.29
N ALA A 200 -2.69 -5.58 0.37
CA ALA A 200 -2.17 -4.25 0.08
C ALA A 200 -1.59 -4.14 -1.35
N ILE A 201 -0.79 -5.11 -1.79
CA ILE A 201 -0.27 -5.15 -3.17
C ILE A 201 -1.43 -5.21 -4.18
N ASN A 202 -2.46 -6.01 -3.89
CA ASN A 202 -3.62 -6.12 -4.75
C ASN A 202 -4.39 -4.79 -4.84
N VAL A 203 -4.54 -4.07 -3.73
CA VAL A 203 -5.14 -2.71 -3.71
C VAL A 203 -4.30 -1.74 -4.54
N LEU A 204 -2.97 -1.76 -4.42
CA LEU A 204 -2.06 -0.90 -5.17
C LEU A 204 -2.15 -1.15 -6.70
N ARG A 205 -2.22 -2.44 -7.07
CA ARG A 205 -2.32 -2.88 -8.48
C ARG A 205 -3.67 -2.52 -9.09
N THR A 206 -4.76 -2.72 -8.35
CA THR A 206 -6.13 -2.50 -8.83
C THR A 206 -6.61 -1.06 -8.66
N SER A 207 -5.81 -0.22 -8.02
CA SER A 207 -6.09 1.20 -7.86
C SER A 207 -6.09 1.91 -9.20
N THR A 208 -7.19 2.60 -9.46
CA THR A 208 -7.44 3.44 -10.62
C THR A 208 -7.19 4.90 -10.26
N GLY A 209 -6.76 5.69 -11.25
CA GLY A 209 -6.50 7.12 -11.09
C GLY A 209 -7.78 7.94 -11.17
N THR A 210 -8.24 8.19 -12.40
CA THR A 210 -9.50 8.91 -12.65
C THR A 210 -10.70 7.96 -12.58
N LYS A 211 -11.73 8.33 -11.82
CA LYS A 211 -12.91 7.47 -11.55
C LYS A 211 -14.17 8.06 -12.16
N PHE A 212 -14.92 7.24 -12.88
CA PHE A 212 -16.21 7.55 -13.52
C PHE A 212 -17.32 6.59 -13.07
N ARG A 213 -17.19 5.95 -11.90
CA ARG A 213 -18.17 4.95 -11.46
C ARG A 213 -19.57 5.54 -11.32
N TYR A 214 -20.59 4.87 -11.85
CA TYR A 214 -21.97 5.38 -11.85
C TYR A 214 -22.16 6.75 -12.51
N ALA A 215 -21.18 7.24 -13.26
CA ALA A 215 -21.34 8.46 -14.03
C ALA A 215 -22.22 8.19 -15.26
N ASP A 216 -23.06 9.14 -15.62
CA ASP A 216 -23.79 9.13 -16.88
C ASP A 216 -22.97 9.86 -17.95
N LEU A 217 -22.29 9.10 -18.81
CA LEU A 217 -21.46 9.59 -19.90
C LEU A 217 -22.21 9.54 -21.25
N THR A 218 -23.54 9.48 -21.26
CA THR A 218 -24.31 9.38 -22.50
C THR A 218 -23.95 10.52 -23.47
N ASN A 219 -23.58 10.18 -24.71
CA ASN A 219 -23.16 11.14 -25.75
C ASN A 219 -21.90 11.98 -25.40
N ALA A 220 -21.09 11.53 -24.43
CA ALA A 220 -19.82 12.19 -24.13
C ALA A 220 -18.74 11.86 -25.20
N SER A 221 -17.78 12.76 -25.38
CA SER A 221 -16.68 12.56 -26.34
C SER A 221 -15.32 12.40 -25.67
N PHE A 222 -14.66 11.26 -25.86
CA PHE A 222 -13.26 11.01 -25.45
C PHE A 222 -12.31 10.97 -26.66
N ARG A 223 -12.63 11.71 -27.73
CA ARG A 223 -11.81 11.72 -28.95
C ARG A 223 -10.37 12.12 -28.65
N ASN A 224 -9.41 11.35 -29.15
CA ASN A 224 -7.96 11.59 -28.94
C ASN A 224 -7.55 11.72 -27.45
N ALA A 225 -8.33 11.15 -26.52
CA ALA A 225 -8.01 11.13 -25.11
C ALA A 225 -6.99 10.02 -24.79
N ASN A 226 -6.11 10.28 -23.81
CA ASN A 226 -5.24 9.25 -23.25
C ASN A 226 -5.85 8.71 -21.95
N LEU A 227 -6.52 7.57 -22.05
CA LEU A 227 -7.24 6.90 -20.98
C LEU A 227 -6.36 5.82 -20.36
N THR A 228 -5.65 6.17 -19.28
CA THR A 228 -4.84 5.20 -18.54
C THR A 228 -5.38 4.97 -17.14
N SER A 229 -5.40 3.72 -16.66
CA SER A 229 -5.78 3.39 -15.27
C SER A 229 -7.11 4.00 -14.80
N CYS A 230 -8.10 4.15 -15.69
CA CYS A 230 -9.40 4.73 -15.34
C CYS A 230 -10.40 3.68 -14.85
N ASP A 231 -11.43 4.13 -14.15
CA ASP A 231 -12.51 3.28 -13.66
C ASP A 231 -13.87 3.70 -14.20
N PHE A 232 -14.40 2.96 -15.17
CA PHE A 232 -15.72 3.12 -15.74
C PHE A 232 -16.71 2.06 -15.22
N SER A 233 -16.39 1.34 -14.14
CA SER A 233 -17.30 0.33 -13.60
C SER A 233 -18.66 0.94 -13.24
N SER A 234 -19.72 0.30 -13.74
CA SER A 234 -21.11 0.77 -13.58
C SER A 234 -21.41 2.16 -14.16
N ALA A 235 -20.54 2.72 -15.00
CA ALA A 235 -20.84 3.94 -15.74
C ALA A 235 -21.81 3.66 -16.90
N THR A 236 -22.68 4.61 -17.22
CA THR A 236 -23.52 4.55 -18.43
C THR A 236 -22.73 5.17 -19.57
N ILE A 237 -22.41 4.38 -20.60
CA ILE A 237 -21.52 4.76 -21.71
C ILE A 237 -22.23 4.67 -23.07
N ARG A 238 -23.50 5.07 -23.15
CA ARG A 238 -24.26 5.06 -24.39
C ARG A 238 -23.76 6.15 -25.34
N ASP A 239 -23.55 5.79 -26.61
CA ASP A 239 -23.16 6.74 -27.67
C ASP A 239 -21.89 7.54 -27.35
N VAL A 240 -20.96 6.96 -26.58
CA VAL A 240 -19.69 7.62 -26.25
C VAL A 240 -18.74 7.56 -27.44
N ASN A 241 -18.19 8.72 -27.82
CA ASN A 241 -17.22 8.80 -28.91
C ASN A 241 -15.80 8.45 -28.40
N TRP A 242 -15.32 7.26 -28.73
CA TRP A 242 -13.97 6.76 -28.38
C TRP A 242 -12.92 6.96 -29.50
N GLN A 243 -13.23 7.69 -30.57
CA GLN A 243 -12.40 7.75 -31.78
C GLN A 243 -10.96 8.22 -31.46
N LYS A 244 -9.95 7.44 -31.88
CA LYS A 244 -8.52 7.70 -31.63
C LYS A 244 -8.13 7.80 -30.14
N SER A 245 -8.99 7.35 -29.21
CA SER A 245 -8.63 7.29 -27.80
C SER A 245 -7.67 6.12 -27.53
N GLN A 246 -6.71 6.33 -26.64
CA GLN A 246 -5.81 5.28 -26.17
C GLN A 246 -6.32 4.75 -24.84
N ILE A 247 -6.78 3.52 -24.80
CA ILE A 247 -7.34 2.91 -23.60
C ILE A 247 -6.37 1.86 -23.07
N SER A 248 -5.85 2.06 -21.87
CA SER A 248 -4.93 1.10 -21.23
C SER A 248 -5.18 0.97 -19.73
N ARG A 249 -5.22 -0.27 -19.24
CA ARG A 249 -5.43 -0.59 -17.81
C ARG A 249 -6.71 0.04 -17.22
N CYS A 250 -7.72 0.28 -18.04
CA CYS A 250 -9.01 0.82 -17.61
C CYS A 250 -9.97 -0.32 -17.23
N LYS A 251 -10.80 -0.10 -16.21
CA LYS A 251 -11.91 -1.00 -15.87
C LYS A 251 -13.14 -0.56 -16.64
N MET A 252 -13.62 -1.38 -17.57
CA MET A 252 -14.81 -1.09 -18.36
C MET A 252 -16.08 -1.66 -17.71
N PRO A 253 -17.26 -1.07 -17.96
CA PRO A 253 -18.53 -1.65 -17.55
C PRO A 253 -18.83 -2.92 -18.36
N SER A 254 -19.69 -3.80 -17.83
CA SER A 254 -20.10 -5.05 -18.47
C SER A 254 -20.72 -4.88 -19.86
N ASN A 255 -21.23 -3.68 -20.16
CA ASN A 255 -21.99 -3.38 -21.37
C ASN A 255 -21.11 -2.75 -22.46
N PHE A 256 -19.78 -2.90 -22.37
CA PHE A 256 -18.82 -2.30 -23.29
C PHE A 256 -18.74 -3.05 -24.64
N ASP A 257 -19.12 -4.34 -24.66
CA ASP A 257 -19.01 -5.22 -25.84
C ASP A 257 -20.38 -5.76 -26.32
N SER A 258 -21.46 -4.97 -26.21
CA SER A 258 -22.79 -5.34 -26.74
C SER A 258 -23.37 -4.28 -27.65
#